data_AF-A0A7L2QR43-F1
#
_entry.id   AF-A0A7L2QR43-F1
#
_cell.length_a   1.000
_cell.length_b   1.000
_cell.length_c   1.000
_cell.angle_alpha   90.00
_cell.angle_beta   90.00
_cell.angle_gamma   90.00
#
_symmetry.space_group_name_H-M   'P 1'
#
loop_
_entity.id
_entity.type
_entity.pdbx_description
1 polymer ?
#
loop_
_entity_poly.entity_id
_entity_poly.type
_entity_poly.pdbx_seq_one_letter_code
_entity_poly.pdbx_strand_id
1 'polypeptide(L)'
;MDSEVDEVARVLLQMVWNSPEFVQKAVTQTLGIMVANVTPARAMTALMDRGVKSRHVQVRKCAAELLLSMMEKIGVTKLADTPRAERLTHTAGELAQDSDKDTRHCGQEMVKMLLNHQKFKRLLEQSVSTRDL
;
A
#
# COMPACT_ATOMS: atom_id res chain seq x y z
N MET A 1 -3.29 23.59 3.00
CA MET A 1 -2.54 22.59 2.21
C MET A 1 -3.24 21.25 2.12
N ASP A 2 -3.94 20.79 3.18
CA ASP A 2 -4.42 19.39 3.23
C ASP A 2 -5.61 19.05 2.32
N SER A 3 -6.54 19.98 2.12
CA SER A 3 -7.73 19.73 1.29
C SER A 3 -7.41 19.57 -0.19
N GLU A 4 -6.40 20.27 -0.69
CA GLU A 4 -5.99 20.26 -2.10
C GLU A 4 -5.32 18.93 -2.47
N VAL A 5 -4.45 18.41 -1.60
CA VAL A 5 -3.79 17.12 -1.83
C VAL A 5 -4.80 15.98 -1.78
N ASP A 6 -5.74 16.02 -0.82
CA ASP A 6 -6.79 15.00 -0.69
C ASP A 6 -7.74 15.03 -1.90
N GLU A 7 -8.06 16.22 -2.42
CA GLU A 7 -8.91 16.41 -3.60
C GLU A 7 -8.22 15.95 -4.89
N VAL A 8 -6.95 16.31 -5.09
CA VAL A 8 -6.17 15.86 -6.26
C VAL A 8 -5.97 14.34 -6.20
N ALA A 9 -5.74 13.75 -5.02
CA ALA A 9 -5.65 12.31 -4.86
C ALA A 9 -6.98 11.64 -5.25
N ARG A 10 -8.12 12.21 -4.85
CA ARG A 10 -9.45 11.71 -5.24
C ARG A 10 -9.66 11.73 -6.74
N VAL A 11 -9.32 12.84 -7.42
CA VAL A 11 -9.44 12.99 -8.88
C VAL A 11 -8.54 12.01 -9.62
N LEU A 12 -7.28 11.86 -9.21
CA LEU A 12 -6.35 10.92 -9.83
C LEU A 12 -6.82 9.48 -9.63
N LEU A 13 -7.28 9.10 -8.43
CA LEU A 13 -7.83 7.76 -8.20
C LEU A 13 -9.06 7.49 -9.07
N GLN A 14 -9.90 8.50 -9.37
CA GLN A 14 -10.99 8.37 -10.34
C GLN A 14 -10.49 8.15 -11.77
N MET A 15 -9.39 8.79 -12.17
CA MET A 15 -8.79 8.57 -13.49
C MET A 15 -8.16 7.18 -13.62
N VAL A 16 -7.58 6.62 -12.55
CA VAL A 16 -6.96 5.28 -12.58
C VAL A 16 -7.93 4.20 -13.06
N TRP A 17 -9.21 4.25 -12.68
CA TRP A 17 -10.15 3.19 -13.08
C TRP A 17 -10.89 3.47 -14.41
N ASN A 18 -10.99 4.73 -14.83
CA ASN A 18 -11.71 5.13 -16.05
C ASN A 18 -10.83 5.27 -17.30
N SER A 19 -9.51 5.12 -17.18
CA SER A 19 -8.60 5.43 -18.27
C SER A 19 -7.91 4.18 -18.86
N PRO A 20 -7.46 4.24 -20.13
CA PRO A 20 -6.63 3.19 -20.72
C PRO A 20 -5.32 2.97 -19.94
N GLU A 21 -4.73 1.77 -20.04
CA GLU A 21 -3.56 1.34 -19.26
C GLU A 21 -2.37 2.32 -19.31
N PHE A 22 -2.12 2.94 -20.47
CA PHE A 22 -1.04 3.93 -20.59
C PHE A 22 -1.27 5.19 -19.73
N VAL A 23 -2.54 5.60 -19.57
CA VAL A 23 -2.94 6.73 -18.71
C VAL A 23 -2.87 6.29 -17.25
N GLN A 24 -3.27 5.06 -16.93
CA GLN A 24 -3.18 4.54 -15.56
C GLN A 24 -1.74 4.62 -15.04
N LYS A 25 -0.74 4.26 -15.88
CA LYS A 25 0.68 4.38 -15.52
C LYS A 25 1.09 5.83 -15.22
N ALA A 26 0.67 6.79 -16.04
CA ALA A 26 0.97 8.22 -15.81
C ALA A 26 0.28 8.75 -14.54
N VAL A 27 -0.95 8.30 -14.27
CA VAL A 27 -1.71 8.67 -13.07
C VAL A 27 -1.06 8.08 -11.82
N THR A 28 -0.63 6.81 -11.84
CA THR A 28 0.13 6.19 -10.75
C THR A 28 1.43 6.92 -10.46
N GLN A 29 2.17 7.33 -11.51
CA GLN A 29 3.39 8.14 -11.35
C GLN A 29 3.09 9.49 -10.70
N THR A 30 2.00 10.15 -11.11
CA THR A 30 1.57 11.44 -10.55
C THR A 30 1.18 11.30 -9.08
N LEU A 31 0.42 10.26 -8.73
CA LEU A 31 0.11 9.91 -7.34
C LEU A 31 1.38 9.64 -6.53
N GLY A 32 2.38 8.98 -7.11
CA GLY A 32 3.67 8.74 -6.48
C GLY A 32 4.45 10.02 -6.16
N ILE A 33 4.40 11.02 -7.05
CA ILE A 33 5.00 12.35 -6.80
C ILE A 33 4.25 13.07 -5.68
N MET A 34 2.92 12.99 -5.62
CA MET A 34 2.15 13.58 -4.53
C MET A 34 2.43 12.92 -3.18
N VAL A 35 2.54 11.60 -3.16
CA VAL A 35 2.94 10.81 -1.99
C VAL A 35 4.30 11.25 -1.45
N ALA A 36 5.23 11.63 -2.33
CA ALA A 36 6.54 12.15 -1.93
C ALA A 36 6.47 13.58 -1.31
N ASN A 37 5.41 14.34 -1.59
CA ASN A 37 5.20 15.69 -1.07
C ASN A 37 4.39 15.76 0.24
N VAL A 38 3.88 14.62 0.74
CA VAL A 38 3.28 14.51 2.07
C VAL A 38 4.17 13.70 3.00
N THR A 39 3.91 13.78 4.31
CA THR A 39 4.67 12.95 5.27
C THR A 39 4.46 11.45 4.93
N PRO A 40 5.52 10.61 4.97
CA PRO A 40 5.39 9.19 4.63
C PRO A 40 4.34 8.49 5.49
N ALA A 41 4.29 8.88 6.77
CA ALA A 41 3.28 8.51 7.74
C ALA A 41 1.83 8.70 7.22
N ARG A 42 1.52 9.86 6.64
CA ARG A 42 0.18 10.18 6.14
C ARG A 42 -0.13 9.49 4.82
N ALA A 43 0.82 9.48 3.89
CA ALA A 43 0.67 8.78 2.62
C ALA A 43 0.37 7.29 2.82
N MET A 44 1.14 6.60 3.66
CA MET A 44 0.90 5.18 3.94
C MET A 44 -0.48 4.95 4.55
N THR A 45 -0.89 5.78 5.52
CA THR A 45 -2.23 5.69 6.11
C THR A 45 -3.32 5.87 5.04
N ALA A 46 -3.22 6.88 4.18
CA ALA A 46 -4.22 7.13 3.13
C ALA A 46 -4.30 5.97 2.12
N LEU A 47 -3.15 5.41 1.72
CA LEU A 47 -3.10 4.26 0.82
C LEU A 47 -3.73 3.01 1.45
N MET A 48 -3.43 2.72 2.73
CA MET A 48 -4.03 1.60 3.47
C MET A 48 -5.54 1.80 3.71
N ASP A 49 -5.99 3.02 3.98
CA ASP A 49 -7.40 3.30 4.28
C ASP A 49 -8.29 3.35 3.05
N ARG A 50 -7.80 3.94 1.95
CA ARG A 50 -8.62 4.25 0.77
C ARG A 50 -8.21 3.45 -0.46
N GLY A 51 -6.91 3.26 -0.67
CA GLY A 51 -6.38 2.58 -1.84
C GLY A 51 -6.61 1.07 -1.78
N VAL A 52 -6.04 0.42 -0.76
CA VAL A 52 -6.11 -1.03 -0.58
C VAL A 52 -7.55 -1.53 -0.41
N LYS A 53 -8.41 -0.74 0.25
CA LYS A 53 -9.83 -1.09 0.47
C LYS A 53 -10.76 -0.77 -0.70
N SER A 54 -10.22 -0.31 -1.84
CA SER A 54 -11.04 0.09 -2.99
C SER A 54 -11.72 -1.11 -3.66
N ARG A 55 -12.96 -0.91 -4.13
CA ARG A 55 -13.68 -1.89 -4.94
C ARG A 55 -13.06 -2.05 -6.35
N HIS A 56 -12.33 -1.04 -6.81
CA HIS A 56 -11.71 -1.04 -8.15
C HIS A 56 -10.32 -1.65 -8.11
N VAL A 57 -10.11 -2.71 -8.90
CA VAL A 57 -8.83 -3.44 -8.98
C VAL A 57 -7.67 -2.50 -9.30
N GLN A 58 -7.86 -1.59 -10.25
CA GLN A 58 -6.82 -0.65 -10.69
C GLN A 58 -6.36 0.27 -9.55
N VAL A 59 -7.30 0.68 -8.69
CA VAL A 59 -6.98 1.50 -7.51
C VAL A 59 -6.22 0.70 -6.46
N ARG A 60 -6.60 -0.56 -6.22
CA ARG A 60 -5.86 -1.45 -5.30
C ARG A 60 -4.46 -1.73 -5.80
N LYS A 61 -4.30 -2.01 -7.09
CA LYS A 61 -3.00 -2.20 -7.76
C LYS A 61 -2.10 -0.97 -7.59
N CYS A 62 -2.61 0.22 -7.95
CA CYS A 62 -1.91 1.48 -7.78
C CYS A 62 -1.46 1.70 -6.33
N ALA A 63 -2.36 1.45 -5.37
CA ALA A 63 -2.04 1.59 -3.95
C ALA A 63 -0.98 0.59 -3.47
N ALA A 64 -1.02 -0.64 -3.95
CA ALA A 64 -0.04 -1.69 -3.63
C ALA A 64 1.35 -1.35 -4.19
N GLU A 65 1.44 -0.89 -5.43
CA GLU A 65 2.70 -0.45 -6.06
C GLU A 65 3.33 0.72 -5.28
N LEU A 66 2.53 1.72 -4.92
CA LEU A 66 2.99 2.88 -4.14
C LEU A 66 3.42 2.49 -2.73
N LEU A 67 2.65 1.64 -2.04
CA LEU A 67 3.00 1.13 -0.71
C LEU A 67 4.32 0.34 -0.75
N LEU A 68 4.51 -0.51 -1.75
CA LEU A 68 5.73 -1.32 -1.88
C LEU A 68 6.94 -0.41 -2.07
N SER A 69 6.85 0.56 -2.98
CA SER A 69 7.92 1.53 -3.20
C SER A 69 8.26 2.35 -1.95
N MET A 70 7.24 2.73 -1.16
CA MET A 70 7.48 3.40 0.12
C MET A 70 8.16 2.49 1.14
N MET A 71 7.76 1.22 1.20
CA MET A 71 8.36 0.25 2.12
C MET A 71 9.84 0.00 1.78
N GLU A 72 10.17 -0.12 0.49
CA GLU A 72 11.55 -0.24 -0.01
C GLU A 72 12.40 0.97 0.37
N LYS A 73 11.87 2.19 0.19
CA LYS A 73 12.59 3.43 0.49
C LYS A 73 12.81 3.65 1.99
N ILE A 74 11.81 3.36 2.82
CA ILE A 74 11.90 3.54 4.27
C ILE A 74 12.76 2.42 4.90
N GLY A 75 12.62 1.20 4.38
CA GLY A 75 13.27 0.01 4.90
C GLY A 75 12.55 -0.61 6.10
N VAL A 76 12.60 -1.94 6.19
CA VAL A 76 11.85 -2.71 7.19
C VAL A 76 12.22 -2.35 8.63
N THR A 77 13.49 -2.07 8.93
CA THR A 77 13.92 -1.72 10.29
C THR A 77 13.25 -0.44 10.78
N LYS A 78 13.26 0.63 9.97
CA LYS A 78 12.60 1.89 10.35
C LYS A 78 11.09 1.75 10.44
N LEU A 79 10.48 0.93 9.57
CA LEU A 79 9.05 0.64 9.62
C LEU A 79 8.65 -0.08 10.92
N ALA A 80 9.52 -0.98 11.42
CA ALA A 80 9.27 -1.73 12.63
C ALA A 80 9.14 -0.82 13.86
N ASP A 81 9.83 0.32 13.88
CA ASP A 81 9.78 1.30 14.96
C ASP A 81 8.58 2.25 14.87
N THR A 82 7.76 2.13 13.82
CA THR A 82 6.55 2.96 13.66
C THR A 82 5.33 2.35 14.34
N PRO A 83 4.35 3.18 14.78
CA PRO A 83 3.06 2.68 15.24
C PRO A 83 2.22 2.02 14.15
N ARG A 84 2.68 2.06 12.88
CA ARG A 84 1.98 1.47 11.73
C ARG A 84 2.41 0.03 11.47
N ALA A 85 3.43 -0.49 12.16
CA ALA A 85 4.00 -1.80 11.89
C ALA A 85 2.94 -2.92 11.84
N GLU A 86 2.11 -3.04 12.87
CA GLU A 86 1.04 -4.06 12.91
C GLU A 86 0.04 -3.91 11.76
N ARG A 87 -0.41 -2.68 11.53
CA ARG A 87 -1.35 -2.38 10.45
C ARG A 87 -0.77 -2.68 9.06
N LEU A 88 0.51 -2.38 8.87
CA LEU A 88 1.25 -2.67 7.64
C LEU A 88 1.32 -4.18 7.40
N THR A 89 1.58 -4.96 8.44
CA THR A 89 1.59 -6.43 8.38
C THR A 89 0.25 -6.97 7.89
N HIS A 90 -0.85 -6.48 8.47
CA HIS A 90 -2.18 -6.90 8.06
C HIS A 90 -2.45 -6.54 6.59
N THR A 91 -2.15 -5.29 6.21
CA THR A 91 -2.35 -4.79 4.85
C THR A 91 -1.55 -5.60 3.83
N ALA A 92 -0.28 -5.92 4.12
CA ALA A 92 0.56 -6.74 3.26
C ALA A 92 -0.02 -8.16 3.09
N GLY A 93 -0.53 -8.75 4.19
CA GLY A 93 -1.21 -10.05 4.17
C GLY A 93 -2.51 -10.04 3.35
N GLU A 94 -3.31 -8.98 3.46
CA GLU A 94 -4.51 -8.77 2.62
C GLU A 94 -4.16 -8.67 1.14
N LEU A 95 -3.18 -7.82 0.80
CA LEU A 95 -2.73 -7.63 -0.57
C LEU A 95 -2.16 -8.92 -1.16
N ALA A 96 -1.40 -9.70 -0.38
CA ALA A 96 -0.83 -10.98 -0.83
C ALA A 96 -1.91 -12.03 -1.21
N GLN A 97 -3.15 -11.81 -0.80
CA GLN A 97 -4.32 -12.65 -1.07
C GLN A 97 -5.34 -11.98 -2.02
N ASP A 98 -5.01 -10.85 -2.65
CA ASP A 98 -5.91 -10.15 -3.56
C ASP A 98 -6.40 -11.04 -4.74
N SER A 99 -7.57 -10.75 -5.29
CA SER A 99 -8.06 -11.35 -6.53
C SER A 99 -7.17 -11.05 -7.75
N ASP A 100 -6.53 -9.88 -7.80
CA ASP A 100 -5.71 -9.43 -8.91
C ASP A 100 -4.26 -9.91 -8.79
N LYS A 101 -3.67 -10.37 -9.90
CA LYS A 101 -2.34 -11.01 -9.90
C LYS A 101 -1.22 -10.03 -9.57
N ASP A 102 -1.27 -8.83 -10.11
CA ASP A 102 -0.21 -7.83 -9.91
C ASP A 102 -0.28 -7.27 -8.48
N THR A 103 -1.49 -7.00 -8.00
CA THR A 103 -1.75 -6.60 -6.62
C THR A 103 -1.26 -7.66 -5.62
N ARG A 104 -1.54 -8.95 -5.88
CA ARG A 104 -0.99 -10.06 -5.10
C ARG A 104 0.52 -10.08 -5.09
N HIS A 105 1.14 -9.90 -6.26
CA HIS A 105 2.58 -9.92 -6.37
C HIS A 105 3.20 -8.83 -5.48
N CYS A 106 2.68 -7.59 -5.54
CA CYS A 106 3.12 -6.52 -4.65
C CYS A 106 2.97 -6.90 -3.16
N GLY A 107 1.83 -7.44 -2.76
CA GLY A 107 1.61 -7.89 -1.39
C GLY A 107 2.58 -8.99 -0.95
N GLN A 108 2.88 -9.95 -1.82
CA GLN A 108 3.85 -11.01 -1.55
C GLN A 108 5.27 -10.46 -1.38
N GLU A 109 5.70 -9.50 -2.19
CA GLU A 109 6.99 -8.83 -2.02
C GLU A 109 7.06 -8.05 -0.70
N MET A 110 5.98 -7.35 -0.32
CA MET A 110 5.89 -6.71 0.99
C MET A 110 6.05 -7.73 2.13
N VAL A 111 5.34 -8.87 2.08
CA VAL A 111 5.45 -9.93 3.09
C VAL A 111 6.88 -10.47 3.16
N LYS A 112 7.54 -10.72 2.03
CA LYS A 112 8.96 -11.16 2.01
C LYS A 112 9.88 -10.15 2.69
N MET A 113 9.68 -8.85 2.44
CA MET A 113 10.45 -7.82 3.11
C MET A 113 10.21 -7.81 4.63
N LEU A 114 8.96 -7.93 5.06
CA LEU A 114 8.57 -7.97 6.46
C LEU A 114 9.18 -9.19 7.19
N LEU A 115 9.24 -10.34 6.51
CA LEU A 115 9.90 -11.54 7.04
C LEU A 115 11.39 -11.36 7.30
N ASN A 116 12.05 -10.31 6.80
CA ASN A 116 13.46 -10.04 7.14
C ASN A 116 13.66 -9.42 8.52
N HIS A 117 12.58 -9.19 9.30
CA HIS A 117 12.66 -8.55 10.61
C HIS A 117 11.84 -9.28 11.69
N GLN A 118 12.46 -9.57 12.83
CA GLN A 118 11.88 -10.45 13.87
C GLN A 118 10.54 -9.93 14.46
N LYS A 119 10.39 -8.61 14.61
CA LYS A 119 9.11 -8.02 15.07
C LYS A 119 7.98 -8.32 14.10
N PHE A 120 8.24 -8.20 12.80
CA PHE A 120 7.24 -8.41 11.76
C PHE A 120 6.92 -9.89 11.55
N LYS A 121 7.91 -10.80 11.69
CA LYS A 121 7.64 -12.25 11.72
C LYS A 121 6.60 -12.62 12.78
N ARG A 122 6.79 -12.14 14.02
CA ARG A 122 5.84 -12.40 15.13
C ARG A 122 4.43 -11.87 14.82
N LEU A 123 4.35 -10.67 14.24
CA LEU A 123 3.05 -10.09 13.85
C LEU A 123 2.37 -10.88 12.72
N LEU A 124 3.14 -11.38 11.74
CA LEU A 124 2.62 -12.24 10.67
C LEU A 124 2.11 -13.57 11.23
N GLU A 125 2.87 -14.23 12.11
CA GLU A 125 2.49 -15.48 12.75
C GLU A 125 1.17 -15.34 13.55
N GLN A 126 1.02 -14.25 14.31
CA GLN A 126 -0.22 -13.95 15.03
C GLN A 126 -1.41 -13.75 14.08
N SER A 127 -1.19 -13.10 12.95
CA SER A 127 -2.26 -12.85 11.97
C SER A 127 -2.72 -14.12 11.25
N VAL A 128 -1.84 -15.10 11.03
CA VAL A 128 -2.18 -16.41 10.45
C VAL A 128 -2.91 -17.27 11.47
N SER A 129 -2.39 -17.35 12.70
CA SER A 129 -3.02 -18.13 13.78
C SER A 129 -4.45 -17.70 14.11
N THR A 130 -4.82 -16.46 13.79
CA THR A 130 -6.18 -15.94 14.02
C THR A 130 -7.15 -16.30 12.88
N ARG A 131 -6.66 -16.67 11.69
CA ARG A 131 -7.49 -17.04 10.53
C ARG A 131 -7.82 -18.54 10.47
N ASP A 132 -7.07 -19.37 11.20
CA ASP A 132 -7.24 -20.82 11.25
C ASP A 132 -8.15 -21.31 12.41
N LEU A 133 -8.87 -20.38 13.07
CA LEU A 133 -9.86 -20.63 14.13
C LEU A 133 -11.24 -20.14 13.68
#